data_AF-A0A377BS01-F1
#
_entry.id   AF-A0A377BS01-F1
#
_cell.length_a   1.000
_cell.length_b   1.000
_cell.length_c   1.000
_cell.angle_alpha   90.00
_cell.angle_beta   90.00
_cell.angle_gamma   90.00
#
_symmetry.space_group_name_H-M   'P 1'
#
loop_
_entity.id
_entity.type
_entity.pdbx_description
1 polymer ?
#
loop_
_entity_poly.entity_id
_entity_poly.type
_entity_poly.pdbx_seq_one_letter_code
_entity_poly.pdbx_strand_id
1 'polypeptide(L)'
;MNKYIKQWCFAVFMLSLSSVALAAPKGICTPDNGVFHSTLDFSGYLITANENKVGTTFNTTVTNGSSYPGRCHCDTGNVGEFPYIYYTSKINQALTYAGVHSNINYYDLNPNLDVGIAIDILGVGYVNAPFEYHANNPSGNTKYNCNRIEPLSISSGAKAIVYFYIKKTFAGKLIIPETKIVTLYGTISRDTPVDYSQPMADVYIRGDITAPQSCEINNLQPVYF
;
A
#
# COMPACT_ATOMS: atom_id res chain seq x y z
N MET A 1 9.37 11.56 67.47
CA MET A 1 8.95 10.58 66.45
C MET A 1 8.06 11.16 65.33
N ASN A 2 8.00 12.49 65.14
CA ASN A 2 7.03 13.12 64.22
C ASN A 2 7.69 13.87 63.03
N LYS A 3 9.01 14.07 63.07
CA LYS A 3 9.78 14.81 62.04
C LYS A 3 10.17 13.92 60.85
N TYR A 4 10.52 12.66 61.12
CA TYR A 4 10.93 11.68 60.11
C TYR A 4 9.75 11.15 59.26
N ILE A 5 8.54 11.08 59.82
CA ILE A 5 7.32 10.66 59.10
C ILE A 5 6.92 11.70 58.05
N LYS A 6 6.96 13.00 58.39
CA LYS A 6 6.68 14.08 57.43
C LYS A 6 7.70 14.15 56.28
N GLN A 7 8.97 13.87 56.58
CA GLN A 7 10.06 13.90 55.60
C GLN A 7 10.01 12.70 54.63
N TRP A 8 9.55 11.54 55.11
CA TRP A 8 9.27 10.38 54.27
C TRP A 8 8.05 10.59 53.35
N CYS A 9 6.96 11.20 53.85
CA CYS A 9 5.79 11.48 53.01
C CYS A 9 6.09 12.49 51.87
N PHE A 10 6.99 13.46 52.11
CA PHE A 10 7.39 14.44 51.08
C PHE A 10 8.24 13.82 49.96
N ALA A 11 9.10 12.85 50.30
CA ALA A 11 9.92 12.14 49.32
C ALA A 11 9.07 11.21 48.43
N VAL A 12 8.09 10.51 49.00
CA VAL A 12 7.16 9.63 48.25
C VAL A 12 6.24 10.46 47.35
N PHE A 13 5.80 11.65 47.79
CA PHE A 13 4.99 12.55 46.95
C PHE A 13 5.78 13.10 45.75
N MET A 14 7.05 13.45 45.92
CA MET A 14 7.91 13.95 44.83
C MET A 14 8.32 12.87 43.82
N LEU A 15 8.39 11.59 44.22
CA LEU A 15 8.63 10.46 43.31
C LEU A 15 7.38 10.03 42.52
N SER A 16 6.18 10.47 42.93
CA SER A 16 4.92 10.18 42.24
C SER A 16 4.55 11.19 41.13
N LEU A 17 5.30 12.28 41.00
CA LEU A 17 5.02 13.39 40.08
C LEU A 17 5.83 13.35 38.77
N SER A 18 6.78 12.40 38.62
CA SER A 18 7.73 12.41 37.50
C SER A 18 7.51 11.26 36.51
N SER A 19 6.32 11.19 35.92
CA SER A 19 6.12 10.56 34.60
C SER A 19 4.67 10.69 34.14
N VAL A 20 4.25 11.89 33.76
CA VAL A 20 3.16 12.00 32.79
C VAL A 20 3.73 11.59 31.43
N ALA A 21 3.67 10.28 31.12
CA ALA A 21 3.83 9.85 29.75
C ALA A 21 2.63 10.41 28.97
N LEU A 22 2.82 11.54 28.29
CA LEU A 22 1.83 12.05 27.36
C LEU A 22 1.63 10.97 26.30
N ALA A 23 0.41 10.44 26.22
CA ALA A 23 0.05 9.46 25.21
C ALA A 23 0.35 10.04 23.82
N ALA A 24 0.95 9.23 22.94
CA ALA A 24 1.14 9.62 21.54
C ALA A 24 -0.22 9.94 20.92
N PRO A 25 -0.34 11.01 20.10
CA PRO A 25 -1.61 11.37 19.50
C PRO A 25 -2.11 10.24 18.59
N LYS A 26 -3.42 10.05 18.61
CA LYS A 26 -4.16 9.15 17.73
C LYS A 26 -4.97 9.97 16.73
N GLY A 27 -5.35 9.35 15.62
CA GLY A 27 -6.04 10.07 14.56
C GLY A 27 -5.93 9.45 13.18
N ILE A 28 -6.76 9.94 12.28
CA ILE A 28 -6.89 9.44 10.90
C ILE A 28 -6.38 10.48 9.91
N CYS A 29 -5.96 10.03 8.72
CA CYS A 29 -5.60 10.89 7.61
C CYS A 29 -6.57 10.71 6.46
N THR A 30 -7.06 11.82 5.91
CA THR A 30 -8.03 11.86 4.81
C THR A 30 -7.54 12.79 3.70
N PRO A 31 -7.87 12.53 2.43
CA PRO A 31 -7.60 13.47 1.35
C PRO A 31 -8.54 14.69 1.45
N ASP A 32 -8.09 15.86 0.99
CA ASP A 32 -8.89 17.09 1.04
C ASP A 32 -10.07 17.08 0.05
N ASN A 33 -9.91 16.42 -1.10
CA ASN A 33 -10.86 16.47 -2.23
C ASN A 33 -11.63 15.16 -2.42
N GLY A 34 -11.81 14.39 -1.35
CA GLY A 34 -12.31 13.02 -1.41
C GLY A 34 -11.25 12.02 -1.88
N VAL A 35 -11.65 10.75 -1.95
CA VAL A 35 -10.75 9.62 -2.21
C VAL A 35 -9.89 9.86 -3.46
N PHE A 36 -8.57 9.69 -3.34
CA PHE A 36 -7.69 9.80 -4.49
C PHE A 36 -7.82 8.56 -5.39
N HIS A 37 -8.36 8.72 -6.60
CA HIS A 37 -8.46 7.63 -7.58
C HIS A 37 -7.19 7.59 -8.44
N SER A 38 -6.35 6.60 -8.19
CA SER A 38 -5.06 6.42 -8.86
C SER A 38 -5.17 5.34 -9.93
N THR A 39 -5.16 5.72 -11.20
CA THR A 39 -5.10 4.76 -12.32
C THR A 39 -3.65 4.54 -12.75
N LEU A 40 -3.18 3.30 -12.66
CA LEU A 40 -1.83 2.88 -13.05
C LEU A 40 -1.88 2.16 -14.39
N ASP A 41 -1.23 2.76 -15.39
CA ASP A 41 -1.30 2.33 -16.78
C ASP A 41 -0.02 1.57 -17.20
N PHE A 42 -0.19 0.40 -17.81
CA PHE A 42 0.89 -0.40 -18.40
C PHE A 42 0.57 -0.82 -19.85
N SER A 43 -0.15 0.02 -20.59
CA SER A 43 -0.50 -0.25 -21.99
C SER A 43 0.72 -0.58 -22.86
N GLY A 44 0.57 -1.58 -23.73
CA GLY A 44 1.64 -2.05 -24.62
C GLY A 44 2.72 -2.89 -23.93
N TYR A 45 2.47 -3.46 -22.76
CA TYR A 45 3.44 -4.32 -22.08
C TYR A 45 3.66 -5.61 -22.88
N LEU A 46 4.92 -5.94 -23.18
CA LEU A 46 5.30 -7.13 -23.93
C LEU A 46 5.88 -8.18 -22.98
N ILE A 47 5.39 -9.41 -23.08
CA ILE A 47 5.98 -10.56 -22.39
C ILE A 47 6.65 -11.49 -23.38
N THR A 48 7.65 -12.23 -22.92
CA THR A 48 8.33 -13.26 -23.69
C THR A 48 7.52 -14.56 -23.75
N ALA A 49 7.90 -15.47 -24.64
CA ALA A 49 7.30 -16.82 -24.69
C ALA A 49 7.57 -17.63 -23.41
N ASN A 50 8.64 -17.33 -22.67
CA ASN A 50 8.92 -17.98 -21.39
C ASN A 50 8.06 -17.45 -20.25
N GLU A 51 7.74 -16.15 -20.29
CA GLU A 51 6.82 -15.53 -19.34
C GLU A 51 5.37 -15.96 -19.60
N ASN A 52 4.98 -16.17 -20.86
CA ASN A 52 3.68 -16.70 -21.24
C ASN A 52 3.59 -18.23 -21.10
N LYS A 53 3.92 -18.76 -19.92
CA LYS A 53 3.77 -20.17 -19.56
C LYS A 53 2.96 -20.29 -18.29
N VAL A 54 2.05 -21.26 -18.26
CA VAL A 54 1.26 -21.55 -17.05
C VAL A 54 2.19 -21.77 -15.86
N GLY A 55 1.90 -21.12 -14.74
CA GLY A 55 2.73 -21.20 -13.54
C GLY A 55 3.83 -20.15 -13.44
N THR A 56 4.07 -19.37 -14.49
CA THR A 56 5.09 -18.31 -14.49
C THR A 56 4.52 -17.00 -13.92
N THR A 57 5.38 -16.28 -13.19
CA THR A 57 5.13 -14.93 -12.72
C THR A 57 6.00 -13.92 -13.46
N PHE A 58 5.47 -12.74 -13.74
CA PHE A 58 6.22 -11.56 -14.20
C PHE A 58 5.67 -10.30 -13.54
N ASN A 59 6.38 -9.18 -13.64
CA ASN A 59 5.95 -7.94 -13.00
C ASN A 59 6.38 -6.70 -13.78
N THR A 60 5.68 -5.60 -13.50
CA THR A 60 6.02 -4.29 -14.04
C THR A 60 5.86 -3.22 -12.97
N THR A 61 6.74 -2.21 -13.00
CA THR A 61 6.61 -1.03 -12.15
C THR A 61 5.83 0.04 -12.90
N VAL A 62 4.75 0.53 -12.28
CA VAL A 62 3.83 1.50 -12.87
C VAL A 62 3.69 2.72 -11.95
N THR A 63 3.53 3.89 -12.55
CA THR A 63 3.32 5.16 -11.86
C THR A 63 2.44 6.06 -12.70
N ASN A 64 1.58 6.84 -12.05
CA ASN A 64 0.90 7.97 -12.70
C ASN A 64 1.56 9.32 -12.37
N GLY A 65 2.67 9.32 -11.61
CA GLY A 65 3.45 10.51 -11.27
C GLY A 65 2.72 11.52 -10.40
N SER A 66 1.53 11.20 -9.89
CA SER A 66 0.66 12.13 -9.19
C SER A 66 0.93 12.16 -7.69
N SER A 67 0.43 13.21 -7.05
CA SER A 67 0.31 13.32 -5.60
C SER A 67 -1.01 14.02 -5.29
N TYR A 68 -1.50 13.87 -4.06
CA TYR A 68 -2.76 14.46 -3.63
C TYR A 68 -2.62 15.17 -2.28
N PRO A 69 -3.37 16.26 -2.05
CA PRO A 69 -3.41 16.92 -0.77
C PRO A 69 -4.17 16.07 0.25
N GLY A 70 -3.58 15.84 1.41
CA GLY A 70 -4.24 15.16 2.53
C GLY A 70 -3.96 15.84 3.86
N ARG A 71 -4.88 15.67 4.81
CA ARG A 71 -4.79 16.17 6.18
C ARG A 71 -4.99 15.05 7.17
N CYS A 72 -4.35 15.16 8.32
CA CYS A 72 -4.55 14.24 9.42
C CYS A 72 -5.24 14.96 10.57
N HIS A 73 -6.32 14.36 11.07
CA HIS A 73 -7.06 14.83 12.22
C HIS A 73 -6.58 14.08 13.46
N CYS A 74 -6.11 14.80 14.48
CA CYS A 74 -5.75 14.20 15.76
C CYS A 74 -6.94 14.21 16.72
N ASP A 75 -7.14 13.10 17.44
CA ASP A 75 -8.17 12.97 18.47
C ASP A 75 -7.95 13.92 19.66
N THR A 76 -6.70 14.39 19.83
CA THR A 76 -6.30 15.41 20.80
C THR A 76 -6.59 16.85 20.32
N GLY A 77 -7.27 17.02 19.18
CA GLY A 77 -7.50 18.30 18.53
C GLY A 77 -6.20 18.92 18.05
N ASN A 78 -5.86 20.12 18.53
CA ASN A 78 -4.70 20.90 18.07
C ASN A 78 -3.40 20.63 18.84
N VAL A 79 -3.38 19.62 19.73
CA VAL A 79 -2.26 19.37 20.64
C VAL A 79 -1.52 18.11 20.24
N GLY A 80 -0.19 18.19 20.13
CA GLY A 80 0.69 17.05 19.88
C GLY A 80 1.34 17.07 18.49
N GLU A 81 2.22 16.08 18.29
CA GLU A 81 2.99 15.89 17.06
C GLU A 81 2.97 14.41 16.67
N PHE A 82 2.97 14.12 15.37
CA PHE A 82 3.13 12.77 14.84
C PHE A 82 4.24 12.73 13.77
N PRO A 83 5.17 11.75 13.83
CA PRO A 83 6.27 11.66 12.87
C PRO A 83 5.90 10.88 11.60
N TYR A 84 4.90 10.01 11.66
CA TYR A 84 4.59 9.03 10.60
C TYR A 84 3.10 8.99 10.28
N ILE A 85 2.80 8.58 9.05
CA ILE A 85 1.51 8.05 8.64
C ILE A 85 1.65 6.54 8.50
N TYR A 86 0.77 5.81 9.16
CA TYR A 86 0.66 4.36 9.12
C TYR A 86 -0.42 4.00 8.10
N TYR A 87 0.00 3.34 7.03
CA TYR A 87 -0.87 2.92 5.95
C TYR A 87 -1.39 1.50 6.16
N THR A 88 -2.65 1.31 5.82
CA THR A 88 -3.29 -0.01 5.74
C THR A 88 -3.87 -0.17 4.34
N SER A 89 -3.59 -1.29 3.69
CA SER A 89 -4.13 -1.60 2.37
C SER A 89 -5.13 -2.75 2.44
N LYS A 90 -6.31 -2.59 1.85
CA LYS A 90 -7.28 -3.67 1.67
C LYS A 90 -7.44 -3.96 0.19
N ILE A 91 -7.47 -5.24 -0.17
CA ILE A 91 -7.74 -5.69 -1.54
C ILE A 91 -9.22 -5.48 -1.82
N ASN A 92 -9.55 -5.09 -3.04
CA ASN A 92 -10.93 -4.94 -3.49
C ASN A 92 -11.71 -6.25 -3.28
N GLN A 93 -12.82 -6.18 -2.55
CA GLN A 93 -13.67 -7.33 -2.24
C GLN A 93 -14.24 -8.05 -3.47
N ALA A 94 -14.25 -7.39 -4.64
CA ALA A 94 -14.67 -8.02 -5.90
C ALA A 94 -13.62 -9.02 -6.45
N LEU A 95 -12.37 -8.96 -5.98
CA LEU A 95 -11.33 -9.90 -6.37
C LEU A 95 -11.29 -11.08 -5.40
N THR A 96 -11.19 -12.29 -5.95
CA THR A 96 -11.13 -13.52 -5.14
C THR A 96 -9.68 -13.91 -4.89
N TYR A 97 -9.34 -14.28 -3.66
CA TYR A 97 -7.99 -14.74 -3.33
C TYR A 97 -7.65 -16.03 -4.09
N ALA A 98 -6.51 -16.03 -4.80
CA ALA A 98 -6.08 -17.12 -5.68
C ALA A 98 -4.88 -17.91 -5.11
N GLY A 99 -4.10 -17.34 -4.19
CA GLY A 99 -2.99 -18.03 -3.54
C GLY A 99 -1.78 -17.14 -3.27
N VAL A 100 -0.66 -17.77 -2.91
CA VAL A 100 0.64 -17.09 -2.72
C VAL A 100 1.68 -17.68 -3.65
N HIS A 101 2.39 -16.80 -4.36
CA HIS A 101 3.60 -17.17 -5.12
C HIS A 101 4.71 -16.19 -4.79
N SER A 102 5.92 -16.69 -4.46
CA SER A 102 7.08 -15.86 -4.14
C SER A 102 6.81 -14.79 -3.07
N ASN A 103 6.04 -15.14 -2.04
CA ASN A 103 5.60 -14.25 -0.95
C ASN A 103 4.71 -13.07 -1.38
N ILE A 104 4.09 -13.14 -2.55
CA ILE A 104 3.07 -12.21 -3.02
C ILE A 104 1.70 -12.88 -2.94
N ASN A 105 0.72 -12.19 -2.36
CA ASN A 105 -0.68 -12.62 -2.39
C ASN A 105 -1.27 -12.28 -3.76
N TYR A 106 -1.86 -13.28 -4.41
CA TYR A 106 -2.48 -13.17 -5.72
C TYR A 106 -4.00 -13.28 -5.63
N TYR A 107 -4.67 -12.58 -6.53
CA TYR A 107 -6.12 -12.53 -6.64
C TYR A 107 -6.55 -12.71 -8.09
N ASP A 108 -7.68 -13.38 -8.29
CA ASP A 108 -8.24 -13.65 -9.62
C ASP A 108 -8.56 -12.32 -10.33
N LEU A 109 -7.85 -12.04 -11.42
CA LEU A 109 -8.05 -10.83 -12.23
C LEU A 109 -8.94 -11.13 -13.43
N ASN A 110 -8.64 -12.19 -14.16
CA ASN A 110 -9.39 -12.68 -15.32
C ASN A 110 -9.06 -14.15 -15.60
N PRO A 111 -9.68 -14.82 -16.59
CA PRO A 111 -9.44 -16.25 -16.85
C PRO A 111 -7.98 -16.66 -17.15
N ASN A 112 -7.12 -15.71 -17.55
CA ASN A 112 -5.73 -15.97 -17.90
C ASN A 112 -4.74 -15.60 -16.81
N LEU A 113 -5.08 -14.61 -15.97
CA LEU A 113 -4.15 -13.98 -15.03
C LEU A 113 -4.70 -13.90 -13.61
N ASP A 114 -3.81 -14.11 -12.65
CA ASP A 114 -3.97 -13.56 -11.30
C ASP A 114 -3.07 -12.33 -11.12
N VAL A 115 -3.45 -11.47 -10.18
CA VAL A 115 -2.75 -10.22 -9.90
C VAL A 115 -2.35 -10.12 -8.43
N GLY A 116 -1.12 -9.69 -8.20
CA GLY A 116 -0.63 -9.18 -6.92
C GLY A 116 -0.15 -7.74 -7.09
N ILE A 117 -0.03 -6.99 -5.99
CA ILE A 117 0.42 -5.60 -6.06
C ILE A 117 1.24 -5.22 -4.84
N ALA A 118 2.30 -4.43 -5.04
CA ALA A 118 3.05 -3.78 -3.97
C ALA A 118 3.01 -2.27 -4.15
N ILE A 119 2.60 -1.54 -3.12
CA ILE A 119 2.39 -0.09 -3.16
C ILE A 119 3.64 0.62 -2.67
N ASP A 120 4.06 1.66 -3.38
CA ASP A 120 5.14 2.54 -2.93
C ASP A 120 4.69 3.40 -1.75
N ILE A 121 5.38 3.24 -0.62
CA ILE A 121 5.19 4.02 0.60
C ILE A 121 6.39 4.96 0.77
N LEU A 122 6.12 6.24 1.00
CA LEU A 122 7.13 7.29 1.05
C LEU A 122 8.27 6.93 2.04
N GLY A 123 9.50 6.91 1.52
CA GLY A 123 10.71 6.63 2.30
C GLY A 123 10.89 5.17 2.76
N VAL A 124 9.99 4.28 2.35
CA VAL A 124 10.04 2.84 2.61
C VAL A 124 10.29 2.06 1.32
N GLY A 125 9.60 2.45 0.24
CA GLY A 125 9.55 1.69 -1.01
C GLY A 125 8.30 0.80 -1.09
N TYR A 126 8.40 -0.30 -1.83
CA TYR A 126 7.26 -1.15 -2.17
C TYR A 126 6.87 -2.12 -1.05
N VAL A 127 5.61 -2.05 -0.62
CA VAL A 127 5.03 -2.94 0.40
C VAL A 127 3.92 -3.79 -0.23
N ASN A 128 4.05 -5.12 -0.16
CA ASN A 128 3.10 -6.06 -0.74
C ASN A 128 1.73 -5.95 -0.08
N ALA A 129 0.68 -5.73 -0.88
CA ALA A 129 -0.70 -5.72 -0.40
C ALA A 129 -1.26 -7.16 -0.28
N PRO A 130 -2.19 -7.41 0.66
CA PRO A 130 -2.61 -6.51 1.73
C PRO A 130 -1.58 -6.39 2.87
N PHE A 131 -1.53 -5.23 3.54
CA PHE A 131 -0.75 -4.98 4.74
C PHE A 131 -1.52 -4.06 5.71
N GLU A 132 -1.13 -4.04 6.99
CA GLU A 132 -1.74 -3.19 8.01
C GLU A 132 -0.67 -2.38 8.76
N TYR A 133 -0.99 -1.13 9.06
CA TYR A 133 -0.20 -0.22 9.88
C TYR A 133 1.28 -0.13 9.49
N HIS A 134 1.56 -0.08 8.19
CA HIS A 134 2.91 0.13 7.70
C HIS A 134 3.24 1.62 7.74
N ALA A 135 4.15 2.02 8.64
CA ALA A 135 4.59 3.41 8.74
C ALA A 135 5.33 3.82 7.46
N ASN A 136 5.12 5.05 7.01
CA ASN A 136 6.04 5.72 6.12
C ASN A 136 7.31 6.17 6.87
N ASN A 137 8.30 6.64 6.13
CA ASN A 137 9.55 7.13 6.71
C ASN A 137 9.96 8.44 6.00
N PRO A 138 9.27 9.57 6.27
CA PRO A 138 9.65 10.85 5.72
C PRO A 138 11.08 11.20 6.17
N SER A 139 11.84 11.87 5.32
CA SER A 139 13.26 12.15 5.59
C SER A 139 13.48 12.96 6.87
N GLY A 140 14.55 12.61 7.61
CA GLY A 140 15.06 13.38 8.76
C GLY A 140 14.19 13.29 10.02
N ASN A 141 14.18 14.37 10.80
CA ASN A 141 13.39 14.53 12.04
C ASN A 141 12.01 15.16 11.75
N THR A 142 11.40 14.84 10.61
CA THR A 142 10.10 15.42 10.23
C THR A 142 9.05 15.05 11.27
N LYS A 143 8.40 16.06 11.84
CA LYS A 143 7.26 15.91 12.73
C LYS A 143 6.15 16.83 12.26
N TYR A 144 4.94 16.30 12.21
CA TYR A 144 3.76 17.05 11.83
C TYR A 144 2.98 17.42 13.08
N ASN A 145 2.58 18.68 13.18
CA ASN A 145 1.77 19.15 14.29
C ASN A 145 0.30 18.78 14.06
N CYS A 146 -0.41 18.45 15.13
CA CYS A 146 -1.85 18.21 15.07
C CYS A 146 -2.67 19.46 14.69
N ASN A 147 -2.13 20.67 14.91
CA ASN A 147 -2.76 21.93 14.48
C ASN A 147 -2.40 22.36 13.05
N ARG A 148 -1.76 21.49 12.27
CA ARG A 148 -1.30 21.83 10.92
C ARG A 148 -2.50 22.13 10.00
N ILE A 149 -2.50 23.32 9.42
CA ILE A 149 -3.53 23.77 8.48
C ILE A 149 -3.18 23.37 7.03
N GLU A 150 -1.90 23.47 6.70
CA GLU A 150 -1.39 23.17 5.35
C GLU A 150 -1.48 21.67 5.04
N PRO A 151 -1.99 21.27 3.86
CA PRO A 151 -2.04 19.87 3.49
C PRO A 151 -0.64 19.25 3.39
N LEU A 152 -0.61 17.94 3.52
CA LEU A 152 0.52 17.09 3.15
C LEU A 152 0.38 16.73 1.67
N SER A 153 1.48 16.76 0.92
CA SER A 153 1.53 16.17 -0.41
C SER A 153 1.81 14.69 -0.27
N ILE A 154 0.80 13.86 -0.55
CA ILE A 154 0.85 12.41 -0.38
C ILE A 154 0.96 11.75 -1.75
N SER A 155 1.93 10.85 -1.90
CA SER A 155 2.16 10.09 -3.14
C SER A 155 1.85 8.59 -2.99
N SER A 156 1.58 8.10 -1.77
CA SER A 156 1.27 6.69 -1.55
C SER A 156 0.02 6.27 -2.34
N GLY A 157 0.16 5.21 -3.14
CA GLY A 157 -0.87 4.77 -4.09
C GLY A 157 -0.69 5.27 -5.53
N ALA A 158 0.20 6.24 -5.78
CA ALA A 158 0.50 6.76 -7.12
C ALA A 158 1.52 5.90 -7.92
N LYS A 159 2.21 4.99 -7.23
CA LYS A 159 3.24 4.11 -7.79
C LYS A 159 3.15 2.72 -7.16
N ALA A 160 3.31 1.69 -7.98
CA ALA A 160 3.25 0.29 -7.54
C ALA A 160 4.11 -0.62 -8.40
N ILE A 161 4.41 -1.82 -7.88
CA ILE A 161 4.77 -2.97 -8.70
C ILE A 161 3.50 -3.82 -8.85
N VAL A 162 3.12 -4.11 -10.09
CA VAL A 162 2.02 -5.03 -10.39
C VAL A 162 2.63 -6.36 -10.79
N TYR A 163 2.24 -7.42 -10.09
CA TYR A 163 2.67 -8.79 -10.32
C TYR A 163 1.55 -9.54 -11.03
N PHE A 164 1.91 -10.32 -12.04
CA PHE A 164 1.00 -11.18 -12.77
C PHE A 164 1.44 -12.63 -12.65
N TYR A 165 0.47 -13.53 -12.58
CA TYR A 165 0.67 -14.98 -12.62
C TYR A 165 -0.15 -15.57 -13.77
N ILE A 166 0.46 -16.37 -14.64
CA ILE A 166 -0.23 -16.99 -15.77
C ILE A 166 -0.96 -18.25 -15.32
N LYS A 167 -2.30 -18.19 -15.29
CA LYS A 167 -3.18 -19.37 -15.17
C LYS A 167 -3.37 -20.08 -16.51
N LYS A 168 -3.49 -19.29 -17.58
CA LYS A 168 -3.72 -19.78 -18.93
C LYS A 168 -2.99 -18.90 -19.93
N THR A 169 -2.22 -19.51 -20.81
CA THR A 169 -1.51 -18.79 -21.88
C THR A 169 -2.50 -18.13 -22.84
N PHE A 170 -2.04 -17.07 -23.49
CA PHE A 170 -2.80 -16.34 -24.50
C PHE A 170 -1.91 -15.98 -25.68
N ALA A 171 -2.50 -15.78 -26.86
CA ALA A 171 -1.78 -15.36 -28.06
C ALA A 171 -2.22 -13.94 -28.43
N GLY A 172 -1.27 -13.09 -28.79
CA GLY A 172 -1.55 -11.68 -29.08
C GLY A 172 -1.87 -10.88 -27.82
N LYS A 173 -2.85 -9.99 -27.93
CA LYS A 173 -3.13 -8.95 -26.93
C LYS A 173 -4.23 -9.37 -25.95
N LEU A 174 -3.91 -9.33 -24.66
CA LEU A 174 -4.86 -9.45 -23.55
C LEU A 174 -5.10 -8.07 -22.94
N ILE A 175 -6.36 -7.65 -22.87
CA ILE A 175 -6.76 -6.33 -22.34
C ILE A 175 -7.20 -6.48 -20.89
N ILE A 176 -6.68 -5.61 -20.02
CA ILE A 176 -7.12 -5.45 -18.64
C ILE A 176 -7.85 -4.09 -18.56
N PRO A 177 -9.20 -4.10 -18.45
CA PRO A 177 -9.95 -2.87 -18.25
C PRO A 177 -9.59 -2.23 -16.92
N GLU A 178 -9.97 -0.97 -16.72
CA GLU A 178 -9.74 -0.28 -15.46
C GLU A 178 -10.37 -1.06 -14.29
N THR A 179 -9.51 -1.62 -13.45
CA THR A 179 -9.88 -2.54 -12.38
C THR A 179 -9.31 -2.05 -11.07
N LYS A 180 -10.16 -1.80 -10.09
CA LYS A 180 -9.74 -1.45 -8.73
C LYS A 180 -9.11 -2.67 -8.05
N ILE A 181 -7.86 -2.54 -7.59
CA ILE A 181 -7.12 -3.63 -6.94
C ILE A 181 -7.05 -3.41 -5.43
N VAL A 182 -6.71 -2.20 -4.98
CA VAL A 182 -6.46 -1.89 -3.56
C VAL A 182 -7.13 -0.58 -3.15
N THR A 183 -7.56 -0.51 -1.90
CA THR A 183 -7.86 0.73 -1.18
C THR A 183 -6.86 0.94 -0.05
N LEU A 184 -6.32 2.16 0.06
CA LEU A 184 -5.41 2.59 1.11
C LEU A 184 -6.13 3.45 2.14
N TYR A 185 -5.75 3.26 3.41
CA TYR A 185 -6.20 4.03 4.56
C TYR A 185 -4.99 4.53 5.33
N GLY A 186 -5.14 5.65 6.05
CA GLY A 186 -4.05 6.25 6.81
C GLY A 186 -4.46 6.62 8.23
N THR A 187 -3.54 6.36 9.16
CA THR A 187 -3.64 6.75 10.57
C THR A 187 -2.34 7.38 11.02
N ILE A 188 -2.35 8.21 12.06
CA ILE A 188 -1.11 8.82 12.60
C ILE A 188 -0.43 7.95 13.66
N SER A 189 -1.09 6.87 14.08
CA SER A 189 -0.58 5.90 15.05
C SER A 189 -1.17 4.52 14.77
N ARG A 190 -0.34 3.48 14.96
CA ARG A 190 -0.76 2.07 14.91
C ARG A 190 -1.88 1.72 15.90
N ASP A 191 -2.04 2.51 16.96
CA ASP A 191 -3.07 2.30 17.99
C ASP A 191 -4.40 3.00 17.66
N THR A 192 -4.48 3.64 16.50
CA THR A 192 -5.73 4.21 15.97
C THR A 192 -6.45 3.13 15.18
N PRO A 193 -7.71 2.81 15.49
CA PRO A 193 -8.52 1.96 14.63
C PRO A 193 -8.61 2.54 13.21
N VAL A 194 -8.51 1.68 12.19
CA VAL A 194 -8.68 2.13 10.81
C VAL A 194 -10.15 2.45 10.56
N ASP A 195 -10.45 3.67 10.12
CA ASP A 195 -11.78 4.03 9.63
C ASP A 195 -11.91 3.64 8.15
N TYR A 196 -12.56 2.51 7.89
CA TYR A 196 -12.74 1.99 6.53
C TYR A 196 -13.71 2.82 5.68
N SER A 197 -14.42 3.80 6.26
CA SER A 197 -15.27 4.75 5.53
C SER A 197 -14.50 5.96 4.97
N GLN A 198 -13.24 6.14 5.40
CA GLN A 198 -12.38 7.28 5.04
C GLN A 198 -11.11 6.82 4.29
N PRO A 199 -11.25 6.28 3.06
CA PRO A 199 -10.09 5.86 2.30
C PRO A 199 -9.27 7.05 1.82
N MET A 200 -7.95 6.87 1.80
CA MET A 200 -7.02 7.84 1.25
C MET A 200 -6.90 7.74 -0.26
N ALA A 201 -6.77 6.51 -0.77
CA ALA A 201 -6.59 6.29 -2.18
C ALA A 201 -7.19 4.96 -2.61
N ASP A 202 -7.79 4.96 -3.79
CA ASP A 202 -8.16 3.76 -4.52
C ASP A 202 -7.18 3.57 -5.68
N VAL A 203 -6.55 2.40 -5.74
CA VAL A 203 -5.55 2.06 -6.75
C VAL A 203 -6.18 1.14 -7.78
N TYR A 204 -6.25 1.65 -9.01
CA TYR A 204 -6.73 0.96 -10.19
C TYR A 204 -5.54 0.61 -11.09
N ILE A 205 -5.67 -0.49 -11.80
CA ILE A 205 -4.74 -0.85 -12.87
C ILE A 205 -5.51 -0.91 -14.20
N ARG A 206 -4.85 -0.55 -15.30
CA ARG A 206 -5.37 -0.77 -16.65
C ARG A 206 -4.23 -0.95 -17.64
N GLY A 207 -4.51 -1.60 -18.75
CA GLY A 207 -3.57 -1.69 -19.85
C GLY A 207 -3.77 -2.95 -20.67
N ASP A 208 -2.70 -3.35 -21.33
CA ASP A 208 -2.70 -4.57 -22.13
C ASP A 208 -1.34 -5.25 -22.12
N ILE A 209 -1.40 -6.57 -22.23
CA ILE A 209 -0.25 -7.45 -22.26
C ILE A 209 -0.26 -8.19 -23.58
N THR A 210 0.82 -8.09 -24.34
CA THR A 210 0.97 -8.79 -25.61
C THR A 210 1.99 -9.91 -25.46
N ALA A 211 1.56 -11.13 -25.77
CA ALA A 211 2.43 -12.30 -25.81
C ALA A 211 2.78 -12.66 -27.27
N PRO A 212 3.99 -13.19 -27.53
CA PRO A 212 4.37 -13.65 -28.86
C PRO A 212 3.48 -14.82 -29.28
N GLN A 213 3.22 -14.90 -30.58
CA GLN A 213 2.63 -16.09 -31.19
C GLN A 213 3.72 -17.17 -31.27
N SER A 214 3.74 -18.11 -30.32
CA SER A 214 4.59 -19.28 -30.43
C SER A 214 3.85 -20.40 -31.17
N CYS A 215 4.24 -20.67 -32.42
CA CYS A 215 4.04 -21.98 -33.03
C CYS A 215 5.23 -22.86 -32.63
N GLU A 216 5.07 -23.71 -31.62
CA GLU A 216 6.01 -24.82 -31.46
C GLU A 216 5.73 -25.83 -32.58
N ILE A 217 6.51 -25.77 -33.66
CA ILE A 217 6.61 -26.87 -34.60
C ILE A 217 7.35 -27.98 -33.84
N ASN A 218 6.63 -29.04 -33.46
CA ASN A 218 7.23 -30.23 -32.88
C ASN A 218 8.34 -30.73 -33.83
N ASN A 219 9.61 -30.49 -33.46
CA ASN A 219 10.80 -30.88 -34.20
C ASN A 219 11.04 -32.40 -34.10
N LEU A 220 10.11 -33.23 -34.59
CA LEU A 220 10.30 -34.68 -34.67
C LEU A 220 10.04 -35.31 -36.05
N GLN A 221 10.06 -34.54 -37.14
CA GLN A 221 10.13 -35.16 -38.48
C GLN A 221 11.16 -34.46 -39.38
N PRO A 222 12.25 -35.14 -39.76
CA PRO A 222 13.05 -34.71 -40.89
C PRO A 222 12.22 -34.90 -42.18
N VAL A 223 12.04 -33.82 -42.93
CA VAL A 223 11.55 -33.88 -44.31
C VAL A 223 12.74 -34.21 -45.19
N TYR A 224 12.75 -35.38 -45.81
CA TYR A 224 13.67 -35.71 -46.89
C TYR A 224 13.09 -35.17 -48.20
N PHE A 225 13.84 -34.30 -48.87
CA PHE A 225 13.62 -33.94 -50.28
C PHE A 225 14.33 -34.95 -51.19
#